data_AF-A0A1V3NV10-F1
#
_entry.id   AF-A0A1V3NV10-F1
#
_cell.length_a   1.000
_cell.length_b   1.000
_cell.length_c   1.000
_cell.angle_alpha   90.00
_cell.angle_beta   90.00
_cell.angle_gamma   90.00
#
_symmetry.space_group_name_H-M   'P 1'
#
loop_
_entity.id
_entity.type
_entity.pdbx_description
1 polymer ?
#
loop_
_entity_poly.entity_id
_entity_poly.type
_entity_poly.pdbx_seq_one_letter_code
_entity_poly.pdbx_strand_id
1 'polypeptide(L)'
;MSGMGAWLWQRLTALYLGLYILVLLLVLVFSGGADAAQWQGWMRQPLVLLATALFLGAWLWHAWIGLRDVVVDYIHPFAARLTVLIAVAAFLLTCGVWGIYILIQAASSWA
;
A
#
# COMPACT_ATOMS: atom_id res chain seq x y z
N MET A 1 -15.11 5.18 -12.64
CA MET A 1 -14.79 6.38 -11.83
C MET A 1 -14.70 7.56 -12.79
N SER A 2 -15.30 8.70 -12.47
CA SER A 2 -15.05 9.93 -13.25
C SER A 2 -13.58 10.34 -13.10
N GLY A 3 -13.04 11.09 -14.07
CA GLY A 3 -11.66 11.58 -13.99
C GLY A 3 -11.39 12.40 -12.73
N MET A 4 -12.36 13.23 -12.30
CA MET A 4 -12.30 13.99 -11.06
C MET A 4 -12.20 13.09 -9.81
N GLY A 5 -12.96 11.99 -9.78
CA GLY A 5 -12.90 11.04 -8.67
C GLY A 5 -11.54 10.34 -8.58
N ALA A 6 -11.00 9.87 -9.71
CA ALA A 6 -9.66 9.27 -9.76
C ALA A 6 -8.58 10.27 -9.32
N TRP A 7 -8.69 11.52 -9.78
CA TRP A 7 -7.81 12.60 -9.39
C TRP A 7 -7.80 12.81 -7.88
N LEU A 8 -8.98 12.92 -7.24
CA LEU A 8 -9.09 13.16 -5.81
C LEU A 8 -8.50 12.02 -4.99
N TRP A 9 -8.82 10.78 -5.34
CA TRP A 9 -8.29 9.60 -4.66
C TRP A 9 -6.78 9.49 -4.74
N GLN A 10 -6.18 9.84 -5.88
CA GLN A 10 -4.72 9.91 -6.02
C GLN A 10 -4.09 10.87 -5.01
N ARG A 11 -4.67 12.05 -4.78
CA ARG A 11 -4.12 13.06 -3.85
C ARG A 11 -4.30 12.65 -2.41
N LEU A 12 -5.50 12.19 -2.05
CA LEU A 12 -5.80 11.77 -0.68
C LEU A 12 -4.91 10.59 -0.26
N THR A 13 -4.78 9.58 -1.12
CA THR A 13 -3.88 8.46 -0.85
C THR A 13 -2.42 8.90 -0.81
N ALA A 14 -1.96 9.75 -1.73
CA ALA A 14 -0.58 10.26 -1.73
C ALA A 14 -0.22 11.01 -0.43
N LEU A 15 -1.13 11.87 0.06
CA LEU A 15 -0.92 12.60 1.32
C LEU A 15 -0.76 11.64 2.50
N TYR A 16 -1.63 10.64 2.59
CA TYR A 16 -1.56 9.64 3.66
C TYR A 16 -0.29 8.78 3.55
N LEU A 17 0.03 8.29 2.36
CA LEU A 17 1.25 7.49 2.10
C LEU A 17 2.51 8.28 2.44
N GLY A 18 2.58 9.53 2.00
CA GLY A 18 3.70 10.42 2.28
C GLY A 18 3.87 10.69 3.78
N LEU A 19 2.77 10.95 4.50
CA LEU A 19 2.81 11.14 5.95
C LEU A 19 3.27 9.87 6.66
N TYR A 20 2.71 8.70 6.31
CA TYR A 20 3.09 7.42 6.92
C TYR A 20 4.58 7.12 6.70
N ILE A 21 5.07 7.27 5.47
CA ILE A 21 6.49 7.05 5.12
C ILE A 21 7.38 8.01 5.90
N LEU A 22 7.01 9.29 6.00
CA LEU A 22 7.77 10.28 6.75
C LEU A 22 7.88 9.89 8.23
N VAL A 23 6.77 9.53 8.86
CA VAL A 23 6.76 9.08 10.27
C VAL A 23 7.60 7.82 10.45
N LEU A 24 7.44 6.83 9.56
CA LEU A 24 8.23 5.60 9.58
C LEU A 24 9.73 5.88 9.50
N LEU A 25 10.16 6.75 8.57
CA LEU A 25 11.56 7.13 8.41
C LEU A 25 12.10 7.86 9.65
N LEU A 26 11.33 8.79 10.23
CA LEU A 26 11.71 9.47 11.47
C LEU A 26 11.90 8.45 12.61
N VAL A 27 10.96 7.51 12.77
CA VAL A 27 11.07 6.45 13.79
C VAL A 27 12.34 5.63 13.59
N LEU A 28 12.64 5.19 12.36
CA LEU A 28 13.84 4.38 12.07
C LEU A 28 15.16 5.13 12.28
N VAL A 29 15.20 6.44 12.01
CA VAL A 29 16.38 7.27 12.22
C VAL A 29 16.62 7.53 13.71
N PHE A 30 15.55 7.79 14.48
CA PHE A 30 15.66 8.13 15.89
C PHE A 30 15.66 6.92 16.84
N SER A 31 15.30 5.71 16.37
CA SER A 31 15.36 4.47 17.17
C SER A 31 16.78 3.92 17.37
N GLY A 32 17.78 4.51 16.72
CA GLY A 32 19.15 4.02 16.75
C GLY A 32 19.43 2.86 15.79
N GLY A 33 18.53 2.62 14.81
CA GLY A 33 18.68 1.59 13.79
C GLY A 33 17.49 0.62 13.70
N ALA A 34 17.58 -0.32 12.78
CA ALA A 34 16.57 -1.37 12.58
C ALA A 34 16.89 -2.58 13.48
N ASP A 35 16.21 -2.70 14.60
CA ASP A 35 16.19 -3.91 15.42
C ASP A 35 14.89 -4.69 15.23
N ALA A 36 15.00 -6.02 15.07
CA ALA A 36 13.86 -6.88 14.81
C ALA A 36 12.89 -6.94 15.99
N ALA A 37 13.39 -6.94 17.23
CA ALA A 37 12.54 -6.98 18.42
C ALA A 37 11.81 -5.66 18.64
N GLN A 38 12.48 -4.52 18.42
CA GLN A 38 11.85 -3.19 18.45
C GLN A 38 10.78 -3.03 17.36
N TRP A 39 11.08 -3.45 16.12
CA TRP A 39 10.08 -3.46 15.05
C TRP A 39 8.86 -4.28 15.44
N GLN A 40 9.10 -5.46 16.02
CA GLN A 40 8.02 -6.30 16.51
C GLN A 40 7.23 -5.66 17.66
N GLY A 41 7.90 -4.97 18.57
CA GLY A 41 7.22 -4.21 19.62
C GLY A 41 6.31 -3.12 19.06
N TRP A 42 6.76 -2.40 18.03
CA TRP A 42 6.00 -1.31 17.41
C TRP A 42 4.75 -1.82 16.68
N MET A 43 4.90 -2.84 15.85
CA MET A 43 3.82 -3.44 15.08
C MET A 43 2.82 -4.27 15.92
N ARG A 44 3.06 -4.45 17.23
CA ARG A 44 2.03 -4.97 18.17
C ARG A 44 1.08 -3.89 18.67
N GLN A 45 1.42 -2.62 18.51
CA GLN A 45 0.58 -1.53 18.99
C GLN A 45 -0.67 -1.39 18.11
N PRO A 46 -1.89 -1.40 18.68
CA PRO A 46 -3.13 -1.38 17.89
C PRO A 46 -3.22 -0.21 16.91
N LEU A 47 -2.74 0.98 17.32
CA LEU A 47 -2.73 2.17 16.45
C LEU A 47 -1.77 2.04 15.27
N VAL A 48 -0.62 1.39 15.48
CA VAL A 48 0.38 1.15 14.43
C VAL A 48 -0.13 0.11 13.44
N LEU A 49 -0.79 -0.95 13.92
CA LEU A 49 -1.45 -1.94 13.05
C LEU A 49 -2.53 -1.28 12.21
N LEU A 50 -3.39 -0.46 12.83
CA LEU A 50 -4.44 0.26 12.10
C LEU A 50 -3.84 1.22 11.06
N ALA A 51 -2.81 1.99 11.42
CA ALA A 51 -2.13 2.88 10.49
C ALA A 51 -1.48 2.11 9.33
N THR A 52 -0.84 0.98 9.61
CA THR A 52 -0.20 0.14 8.59
C THR A 52 -1.25 -0.54 7.69
N ALA A 53 -2.40 -0.94 8.23
CA ALA A 53 -3.52 -1.46 7.45
C ALA A 53 -4.12 -0.40 6.51
N LEU A 54 -4.31 0.83 7.01
CA LEU A 54 -4.73 1.96 6.19
C LEU A 54 -3.68 2.31 5.12
N PHE A 55 -2.39 2.20 5.44
CA PHE A 55 -1.30 2.38 4.48
C PHE A 55 -1.37 1.35 3.36
N LEU A 56 -1.56 0.07 3.69
CA LEU A 56 -1.72 -0.99 2.71
C LEU A 56 -2.91 -0.71 1.77
N GLY A 57 -4.08 -0.37 2.34
CA GLY A 57 -5.26 -0.03 1.54
C GLY A 57 -5.06 1.20 0.65
N ALA A 58 -4.48 2.26 1.20
CA ALA A 58 -4.16 3.49 0.46
C ALA A 58 -3.15 3.20 -0.67
N TRP A 59 -2.13 2.39 -0.41
CA TRP A 59 -1.10 2.02 -1.37
C TRP A 59 -1.68 1.20 -2.52
N LEU A 60 -2.51 0.20 -2.23
CA LEU A 60 -3.19 -0.61 -3.25
C LEU A 60 -4.07 0.26 -4.16
N TRP A 61 -4.83 1.18 -3.56
CA TRP A 61 -5.71 2.08 -4.31
C TRP A 61 -4.92 3.09 -5.15
N HIS A 62 -3.86 3.67 -4.58
CA HIS A 62 -2.96 4.59 -5.26
C HIS A 62 -2.26 3.91 -6.45
N ALA A 63 -1.72 2.71 -6.23
CA ALA A 63 -1.04 1.93 -7.26
C ALA A 63 -2.01 1.52 -8.37
N TRP A 64 -3.23 1.07 -8.04
CA TRP A 64 -4.22 0.68 -9.04
C TRP A 64 -4.56 1.82 -10.00
N ILE A 65 -4.93 2.99 -9.47
CA ILE A 65 -5.31 4.13 -10.30
C ILE A 65 -4.12 4.57 -11.17
N GLY A 66 -2.93 4.72 -10.58
CA GLY A 66 -1.74 5.16 -11.31
C GLY A 66 -1.31 4.19 -12.41
N LEU A 67 -1.21 2.90 -12.10
CA LEU A 67 -0.82 1.89 -13.09
C LEU A 67 -1.88 1.70 -14.17
N ARG A 68 -3.16 1.73 -13.82
CA ARG A 68 -4.25 1.69 -14.81
C ARG A 68 -4.10 2.83 -15.82
N ASP A 69 -3.88 4.04 -15.36
CA ASP A 69 -3.79 5.22 -16.22
C ASP A 69 -2.57 5.11 -17.16
N VAL A 70 -1.41 4.71 -16.64
CA VAL A 70 -0.21 4.40 -17.47
C VAL A 70 -0.53 3.33 -18.53
N VAL A 71 -1.18 2.24 -18.14
CA VAL A 71 -1.50 1.15 -19.08
C VAL A 71 -2.47 1.61 -20.18
N VAL A 72 -3.47 2.42 -19.83
CA VAL A 72 -4.43 2.98 -20.79
C VAL A 72 -3.77 3.95 -21.76
N ASP A 73 -2.85 4.78 -21.27
CA ASP A 73 -2.19 5.81 -22.07
C ASP A 73 -1.14 5.24 -23.04
N TYR A 74 -0.39 4.22 -22.60
CA TYR A 74 0.77 3.72 -23.35
C TYR A 74 0.58 2.37 -24.03
N ILE A 75 -0.43 1.56 -23.67
CA ILE A 75 -0.69 0.27 -24.32
C ILE A 75 -1.91 0.38 -25.23
N HIS A 76 -1.65 0.55 -26.53
CA HIS A 76 -2.70 0.76 -27.52
C HIS A 76 -3.44 -0.52 -27.96
N PRO A 77 -2.77 -1.65 -28.25
CA PRO A 77 -3.46 -2.85 -28.69
C PRO A 77 -4.40 -3.39 -27.61
N PHE A 78 -5.67 -3.60 -27.96
CA PHE A 78 -6.72 -3.95 -27.00
C PHE A 78 -6.38 -5.20 -26.18
N ALA A 79 -5.97 -6.28 -26.83
CA ALA A 79 -5.62 -7.53 -26.17
C ALA A 79 -4.47 -7.36 -25.18
N ALA A 80 -3.38 -6.69 -25.60
CA ALA A 80 -2.24 -6.42 -24.74
C ALA A 80 -2.62 -5.56 -23.53
N ARG A 81 -3.40 -4.49 -23.75
CA ARG A 81 -3.88 -3.61 -22.67
C ARG A 81 -4.70 -4.39 -21.65
N LEU A 82 -5.65 -5.20 -22.12
CA LEU A 82 -6.50 -6.02 -21.25
C LEU A 82 -5.67 -7.02 -20.44
N THR A 83 -4.73 -7.73 -21.08
CA THR A 83 -3.84 -8.68 -20.40
C THR A 83 -3.04 -8.00 -19.31
N VAL A 84 -2.45 -6.83 -19.58
CA VAL A 84 -1.65 -6.10 -18.58
C VAL A 84 -2.53 -5.58 -17.44
N LEU A 85 -3.73 -5.06 -17.71
CA LEU A 85 -4.65 -4.63 -16.66
C LEU A 85 -5.05 -5.78 -15.73
N ILE A 86 -5.33 -6.97 -16.29
CA ILE A 86 -5.63 -8.17 -15.51
C ILE A 86 -4.42 -8.58 -14.67
N ALA A 87 -3.22 -8.59 -15.24
CA ALA A 87 -2.00 -8.93 -14.53
C ALA A 87 -1.71 -7.96 -13.36
N VAL A 88 -1.86 -6.65 -13.59
CA VAL A 88 -1.73 -5.62 -12.54
C VAL A 88 -2.77 -5.83 -11.44
N ALA A 89 -4.04 -6.03 -11.80
CA ALA A 89 -5.09 -6.25 -10.82
C ALA A 89 -4.86 -7.52 -9.98
N ALA A 90 -4.47 -8.63 -10.64
CA ALA A 90 -4.14 -9.88 -9.95
C ALA A 90 -2.95 -9.72 -9.01
N PHE A 91 -1.88 -9.06 -9.46
CA PHE A 91 -0.70 -8.77 -8.64
C PHE A 91 -1.05 -7.95 -7.40
N LEU A 92 -1.78 -6.83 -7.58
CA LEU A 92 -2.20 -6.00 -6.46
C LEU A 92 -3.13 -6.75 -5.49
N LEU A 93 -4.03 -7.59 -6.01
CA LEU A 93 -4.88 -8.43 -5.17
C LEU A 93 -4.04 -9.42 -4.34
N THR A 94 -3.06 -10.09 -4.96
CA THR A 94 -2.13 -10.97 -4.25
C THR A 94 -1.36 -10.21 -3.17
N CYS A 95 -0.83 -9.02 -3.47
CA CYS A 95 -0.19 -8.17 -2.47
C CYS A 95 -1.13 -7.79 -1.33
N GLY A 96 -2.40 -7.48 -1.64
CA GLY A 96 -3.40 -7.14 -0.63
C GLY A 96 -3.73 -8.32 0.29
N VAL A 97 -4.00 -9.50 -0.27
CA VAL A 97 -4.25 -10.72 0.50
C VAL A 97 -3.04 -11.07 1.36
N TRP A 98 -1.83 -11.03 0.79
CA TRP A 98 -0.61 -11.35 1.52
C TRP A 98 -0.31 -10.33 2.62
N GLY A 99 -0.50 -9.04 2.36
CA GLY A 99 -0.34 -7.98 3.36
C GLY A 99 -1.35 -8.11 4.51
N ILE A 100 -2.62 -8.40 4.22
CA ILE A 100 -3.64 -8.67 5.25
C ILE A 100 -3.24 -9.89 6.07
N TYR A 101 -2.78 -10.98 5.44
CA TYR A 101 -2.28 -12.15 6.15
C TYR A 101 -1.14 -11.78 7.10
N ILE A 102 -0.14 -11.02 6.65
CA ILE A 102 0.96 -10.54 7.50
C ILE A 102 0.46 -9.72 8.69
N LEU A 103 -0.50 -8.81 8.47
CA LEU A 103 -1.07 -7.97 9.54
C LEU A 103 -1.87 -8.80 10.55
N ILE A 104 -2.61 -9.81 10.11
CA ILE A 104 -3.30 -10.74 10.99
C ILE A 104 -2.27 -11.50 11.84
N GLN A 105 -1.18 -11.99 11.24
CA GLN A 105 -0.11 -12.67 11.98
C GLN A 105 0.55 -11.73 13.01
N ALA A 106 0.84 -10.49 12.63
CA ALA A 106 1.40 -9.48 13.54
C ALA A 106 0.45 -9.15 14.71
N ALA A 107 -0.86 -9.12 14.46
CA ALA A 107 -1.88 -8.88 15.49
C ALA A 107 -2.16 -10.09 16.39
N SER A 108 -2.04 -11.31 15.87
CA SER A 108 -2.47 -12.55 16.53
C SER A 108 -1.34 -13.35 17.17
N SER A 109 -0.11 -13.27 16.65
CA SER A 109 0.86 -14.35 16.86
C SER A 109 2.33 -13.94 16.70
N TRP A 110 2.71 -12.73 17.09
CA TRP A 110 4.02 -12.56 17.71
C TRP A 110 3.97 -12.90 19.22
N ALA A 111 3.42 -14.08 19.53
CA ALA A 111 3.69 -14.80 20.76
C ALA A 111 4.98 -15.62 20.59
#